data_AF-A0A537DXL9-F1
#
_entry.id   AF-A0A537DXL9-F1
#
_cell.length_a   1.000
_cell.length_b   1.000
_cell.length_c   1.000
_cell.angle_alpha   90.00
_cell.angle_beta   90.00
_cell.angle_gamma   90.00
#
_symmetry.space_group_name_H-M   'P 1'
#
loop_
_entity.id
_entity.type
_entity.pdbx_description
1 polymer ?
#
loop_
_entity_poly.entity_id
_entity_poly.type
_entity_poly.pdbx_seq_one_letter_code
_entity_poly.pdbx_strand_id
1 'polypeptide(L)'
;MTDKLSPHTADLILVRSPIERKRGTVQGVKTYFQSPESLILAKLRMIKATVPRERSQKDRDDITAILENTRVSKRKIIDQARKQSTIEILRGILPVKQARKRSFFGTDLGIAPFTREDEMTDHD
;
A
#
# COMPACT_ATOMS: atom_id res chain seq x y z
N MET A 1 -6.68 2.94 34.42
CA MET A 1 -5.41 3.13 35.14
C MET A 1 -4.32 3.30 34.10
N THR A 2 -3.68 4.46 34.03
CA THR A 2 -2.56 4.70 33.11
C THR A 2 -1.27 4.45 33.89
N ASP A 3 -0.47 3.48 33.45
CA ASP A 3 0.89 3.31 33.93
C ASP A 3 1.71 4.57 33.56
N LYS A 4 2.31 5.21 34.55
CA LYS A 4 3.13 6.43 34.40
C LYS A 4 4.61 6.17 34.66
N LEU A 5 4.99 4.93 34.98
CA LEU A 5 6.35 4.59 35.41
C LEU A 5 7.29 4.32 34.23
N SER A 6 6.76 3.86 33.10
CA SER A 6 7.55 3.66 31.89
C SER A 6 7.40 4.87 30.94
N PRO A 7 8.50 5.45 30.43
CA PRO A 7 8.45 6.42 29.34
C PRO A 7 8.10 5.77 27.98
N HIS A 8 7.96 4.44 27.94
CA HIS A 8 7.75 3.67 26.72
C HIS A 8 6.34 3.10 26.64
N THR A 9 5.71 3.32 25.49
CA THR A 9 4.43 2.72 25.12
C THR A 9 4.69 1.46 24.29
N ALA A 10 3.97 0.38 24.60
CA ALA A 10 4.01 -0.86 23.81
C ALA A 10 2.62 -1.18 23.27
N ASP A 11 2.51 -1.35 21.95
CA ASP A 11 1.31 -1.85 21.30
C ASP A 11 1.37 -3.37 21.21
N LEU A 12 0.37 -4.05 21.77
CA LEU A 12 0.32 -5.51 21.83
C LEU A 12 -0.75 -6.06 20.88
N ILE A 13 -0.35 -6.99 20.02
CA ILE A 13 -1.28 -7.78 19.21
C ILE A 13 -1.39 -9.17 19.83
N LEU A 14 -2.54 -9.49 20.41
CA LEU A 14 -2.83 -10.82 20.94
C LEU A 14 -3.31 -11.73 19.80
N VAL A 15 -2.67 -12.89 19.66
CA VAL A 15 -3.00 -13.90 18.65
C VAL A 15 -3.31 -15.23 19.32
N ARG A 16 -4.33 -15.94 18.81
CA ARG A 16 -4.73 -17.26 19.35
C ARG A 16 -3.75 -18.38 18.97
N SER A 17 -2.99 -18.19 17.92
CA SER A 17 -2.05 -19.19 17.39
C SER A 17 -0.71 -18.52 17.10
N PRO A 18 0.40 -19.26 17.18
CA PRO A 18 1.71 -18.71 16.84
C PRO A 18 1.72 -18.12 15.42
N ILE A 19 2.26 -16.91 15.30
CA ILE A 19 2.53 -16.33 13.98
C ILE A 19 3.64 -17.11 13.28
N GLU A 20 3.56 -17.21 11.95
CA GLU A 20 4.65 -17.71 11.13
C GLU A 20 5.92 -16.88 11.40
N ARG A 21 7.03 -17.56 11.70
CA ARG A 21 8.32 -16.95 11.99
C ARG A 21 9.38 -17.44 11.01
N LYS A 22 10.04 -16.51 10.34
CA LYS A 22 11.22 -16.75 9.51
C LYS A 22 12.46 -16.36 10.29
N ARG A 23 13.39 -17.30 10.48
CA ARG A 23 14.68 -17.00 11.11
C ARG A 23 15.47 -16.04 10.24
N GLY A 24 16.23 -15.14 10.88
CA GLY A 24 17.26 -14.37 10.21
C GLY A 24 18.09 -13.57 11.22
N THR A 25 18.74 -12.51 10.74
CA THR A 25 19.71 -11.76 11.54
C THR A 25 19.55 -10.26 11.27
N VAL A 26 19.55 -9.45 12.32
CA VAL A 26 19.61 -7.98 12.22
C VAL A 26 20.85 -7.53 12.98
N GLN A 27 21.77 -6.83 12.30
CA GLN A 27 23.01 -6.32 12.90
C GLN A 27 23.79 -7.39 13.69
N GLY A 28 23.89 -8.61 13.16
CA GLY A 28 24.59 -9.73 13.82
C GLY A 28 23.77 -10.48 14.88
N VAL A 29 22.60 -9.96 15.28
CA VAL A 29 21.72 -10.60 16.27
C VAL A 29 20.71 -11.52 15.58
N LYS A 30 20.72 -12.81 15.97
CA LYS A 30 19.74 -13.79 15.50
C LYS A 30 18.33 -13.40 15.96
N THR A 31 17.41 -13.33 15.03
CA THR A 31 16.02 -12.91 15.28
C THR A 31 15.02 -13.69 14.43
N TYR A 32 13.73 -13.41 14.65
CA TYR A 32 12.62 -13.96 13.89
C TYR A 32 11.82 -12.83 13.26
N PHE A 33 11.57 -12.95 11.96
CA PHE A 33 10.73 -12.06 11.18
C PHE A 33 9.37 -12.69 10.91
N GLN A 34 8.35 -11.86 10.79
CA GLN A 34 7.04 -12.28 10.29
C GLN A 34 7.07 -12.33 8.75
N SER A 35 6.21 -13.15 8.12
CA SER A 35 6.03 -13.06 6.66
C SER A 35 5.45 -11.69 6.26
N PRO A 36 5.85 -11.12 5.11
CA PRO A 36 5.38 -9.80 4.67
C PRO A 36 3.86 -9.68 4.63
N GLU A 37 3.15 -10.69 4.14
CA GLU A 37 1.68 -10.72 4.12
C GLU A 37 1.10 -10.65 5.53
N SER A 38 1.67 -11.42 6.46
CA SER A 38 1.20 -11.45 7.85
C SER A 38 1.47 -10.13 8.56
N LEU A 39 2.59 -9.46 8.25
CA LEU A 39 2.93 -8.13 8.76
C LEU A 39 1.96 -7.06 8.24
N ILE A 40 1.65 -7.07 6.94
CA ILE A 40 0.63 -6.17 6.35
C ILE A 40 -0.72 -6.36 7.07
N LEU A 41 -1.16 -7.60 7.24
CA LEU A 41 -2.44 -7.90 7.89
C LEU A 41 -2.44 -7.48 9.37
N ALA A 42 -1.31 -7.59 10.07
CA ALA A 42 -1.16 -7.09 11.43
C ALA A 42 -1.31 -5.57 11.48
N LYS A 43 -0.62 -4.85 10.59
CA LYS A 43 -0.72 -3.38 10.48
C LYS A 43 -2.13 -2.91 10.13
N LEU A 44 -2.86 -3.61 9.24
CA LEU A 44 -4.25 -3.30 8.96
C LEU A 44 -5.16 -3.41 10.19
N ARG A 45 -4.92 -4.42 11.05
CA ARG A 45 -5.66 -4.57 12.32
C ARG A 45 -5.27 -3.49 13.32
N MET A 46 -4.00 -3.10 13.38
CA MET A 46 -3.55 -1.97 14.19
C MET A 46 -4.24 -0.67 13.74
N ILE A 47 -4.17 -0.32 12.45
CA ILE A 47 -4.85 0.88 11.90
C ILE A 47 -6.34 0.90 12.25
N LYS A 48 -7.01 -0.27 12.22
CA LYS A 48 -8.43 -0.39 12.60
C LYS A 48 -8.67 -0.10 14.09
N ALA A 49 -7.74 -0.49 14.96
CA ALA A 49 -7.83 -0.33 16.41
C ALA A 49 -7.29 1.01 16.92
N THR A 50 -6.44 1.69 16.16
CA THR A 50 -5.81 2.96 16.56
C THR A 50 -6.81 4.10 16.54
N VAL A 51 -6.96 4.75 17.69
CA VAL A 51 -7.74 5.98 17.89
C VAL A 51 -6.86 6.98 18.64
N PRO A 52 -6.70 8.23 18.14
CA PRO A 52 -7.30 8.79 16.92
C PRO A 52 -6.60 8.28 15.64
N ARG A 53 -7.33 8.27 14.51
CA ARG A 53 -6.92 7.55 13.29
C ARG A 53 -5.65 8.09 12.66
N GLU A 54 -5.33 9.36 12.86
CA GLU A 54 -4.17 10.06 12.30
C GLU A 54 -2.85 9.45 12.82
N ARG A 55 -2.86 8.86 14.02
CA ARG A 55 -1.69 8.18 14.60
C ARG A 55 -1.28 6.91 13.84
N SER A 56 -2.13 6.43 12.93
CA SER A 56 -1.86 5.24 12.13
C SER A 56 -1.13 5.53 10.81
N GLN A 57 -0.64 6.76 10.60
CA GLN A 57 0.08 7.13 9.38
C GLN A 57 1.33 6.27 9.15
N LYS A 58 2.15 6.06 10.19
CA LYS A 58 3.33 5.20 10.11
C LYS A 58 2.99 3.78 9.64
N ASP A 59 1.90 3.20 10.13
CA ASP A 59 1.46 1.87 9.70
C ASP A 59 1.01 1.85 8.24
N ARG A 60 0.44 2.94 7.71
CA ARG A 60 0.12 3.07 6.29
C ARG A 60 1.40 3.11 5.45
N ASP A 61 2.36 3.93 5.84
CA ASP A 61 3.63 4.08 5.13
C ASP A 61 4.41 2.76 5.09
N ASP A 62 4.44 2.03 6.21
CA ASP A 62 5.05 0.70 6.29
C ASP A 62 4.36 -0.31 5.34
N ILE A 63 3.02 -0.31 5.27
CA ILE A 63 2.29 -1.20 4.34
C ILE A 63 2.64 -0.85 2.89
N THR A 64 2.66 0.44 2.53
CA THR A 64 3.03 0.92 1.21
C THR A 64 4.44 0.45 0.85
N ALA A 65 5.42 0.68 1.72
CA ALA A 65 6.80 0.29 1.50
C ALA A 65 6.95 -1.23 1.29
N ILE A 66 6.24 -2.06 2.06
CA ILE A 66 6.26 -3.52 1.88
C ILE A 66 5.66 -3.91 0.51
N LEU A 67 4.52 -3.31 0.14
CA LEU A 67 3.83 -3.61 -1.13
C LEU A 67 4.66 -3.23 -2.36
N GLU A 68 5.48 -2.18 -2.26
CA GLU A 68 6.35 -1.70 -3.33
C GLU A 68 7.65 -2.50 -3.44
N ASN A 69 8.25 -2.87 -2.31
CA ASN A 69 9.61 -3.41 -2.27
C ASN A 69 9.68 -4.92 -2.07
N THR A 70 8.57 -5.57 -1.71
CA THR A 70 8.56 -7.00 -1.38
C THR A 70 7.57 -7.77 -2.26
N ARG A 71 8.00 -8.93 -2.77
CA ARG A 71 7.08 -9.84 -3.46
C ARG A 71 6.10 -10.42 -2.45
N VAL A 72 4.82 -10.11 -2.63
CA VAL A 72 3.74 -10.58 -1.76
C VAL A 72 2.57 -11.13 -2.56
N SER A 73 1.84 -12.08 -1.96
CA SER A 73 0.59 -12.57 -2.53
C SER A 73 -0.55 -11.59 -2.25
N LYS A 74 -0.82 -10.69 -3.21
CA LYS A 74 -1.94 -9.73 -3.13
C LYS A 74 -3.29 -10.43 -2.91
N ARG A 75 -3.50 -11.59 -3.54
CA ARG A 75 -4.71 -12.40 -3.36
C ARG A 75 -4.90 -12.81 -1.89
N LYS A 76 -3.86 -13.40 -1.25
CA LYS A 76 -3.93 -13.80 0.15
C LYS A 76 -4.22 -12.60 1.07
N ILE A 77 -3.58 -11.46 0.82
CA ILE A 77 -3.81 -10.25 1.61
C ILE A 77 -5.26 -9.76 1.46
N ILE A 78 -5.79 -9.68 0.24
CA ILE A 78 -7.17 -9.24 -0.02
C ILE A 78 -8.18 -10.18 0.64
N ASP A 79 -8.03 -11.50 0.44
CA ASP A 79 -8.94 -12.51 0.99
C ASP A 79 -8.97 -12.43 2.52
N GLN A 80 -7.82 -12.26 3.15
CA GLN A 80 -7.72 -12.18 4.60
C GLN A 80 -8.17 -10.82 5.16
N ALA A 81 -7.92 -9.71 4.45
CA ALA A 81 -8.41 -8.39 4.83
C ALA A 81 -9.95 -8.33 4.80
N ARG A 82 -10.60 -9.04 3.86
CA ARG A 82 -12.07 -9.21 3.87
C ARG A 82 -12.53 -9.95 5.12
N LYS A 83 -11.92 -11.10 5.43
CA LYS A 83 -12.25 -11.90 6.63
C LYS A 83 -12.07 -11.13 7.94
N GLN A 84 -11.13 -10.19 7.99
CA GLN A 84 -10.84 -9.38 9.17
C GLN A 84 -11.56 -8.02 9.17
N SER A 85 -12.40 -7.76 8.16
CA SER A 85 -13.11 -6.50 7.96
C SER A 85 -12.16 -5.29 8.02
N THR A 86 -11.05 -5.38 7.28
CA THR A 86 -10.03 -4.33 7.08
C THR A 86 -9.81 -4.00 5.60
N ILE A 87 -10.64 -4.55 4.71
CA ILE A 87 -10.50 -4.39 3.25
C ILE A 87 -10.58 -2.92 2.80
N GLU A 88 -11.42 -2.09 3.42
CA GLU A 88 -11.52 -0.67 3.07
C GLU A 88 -10.26 0.11 3.45
N ILE A 89 -9.60 -0.25 4.56
CA ILE A 89 -8.31 0.34 4.95
C ILE A 89 -7.26 -0.03 3.89
N LEU A 90 -7.20 -1.31 3.49
CA LEU A 90 -6.28 -1.76 2.45
C LEU A 90 -6.53 -1.04 1.12
N ARG A 91 -7.79 -0.90 0.70
CA ARG A 91 -8.17 -0.17 -0.53
C ARG A 91 -7.74 1.28 -0.50
N GLY A 92 -7.83 1.95 0.65
CA GLY A 92 -7.35 3.32 0.81
C GLY A 92 -5.83 3.48 0.76
N ILE A 93 -5.07 2.39 0.94
CA ILE A 93 -3.59 2.37 0.83
C ILE A 93 -3.14 1.96 -0.57
N LEU A 94 -3.87 1.03 -1.20
CA LEU A 94 -3.53 0.58 -2.55
C LEU A 94 -3.59 1.75 -3.53
N PRO A 95 -2.59 1.90 -4.42
CA PRO A 95 -2.60 2.96 -5.39
C PRO A 95 -3.86 2.83 -6.25
N VAL A 96 -4.65 3.91 -6.31
CA VAL A 96 -5.67 4.05 -7.34
C VAL A 96 -4.92 3.93 -8.65
N LYS A 97 -5.27 2.96 -9.50
CA LYS A 97 -4.79 2.93 -10.88
C LYS A 97 -5.24 4.24 -11.50
N GLN A 98 -4.38 5.25 -11.53
CA GLN A 98 -4.57 6.38 -12.43
C GLN A 98 -4.64 5.73 -13.81
N ALA A 99 -5.80 5.85 -14.46
CA ALA A 99 -5.92 5.50 -15.86
C ALA A 99 -4.77 6.23 -16.55
N ARG A 100 -3.82 5.47 -17.12
CA ARG A 100 -2.76 6.04 -17.93
C ARG A 100 -3.46 6.84 -19.03
N LYS A 101 -3.58 8.16 -18.89
CA LYS A 101 -3.75 9.04 -20.04
C LYS A 101 -2.51 8.75 -20.87
N ARG A 102 -2.67 8.04 -21.98
CA ARG A 102 -1.64 7.98 -23.01
C ARG A 102 -1.49 9.41 -23.49
N SER A 103 -0.54 10.15 -22.91
CA SER A 103 -0.05 11.37 -23.53
C SER A 103 0.57 10.91 -24.84
N PHE A 104 -0.14 11.13 -25.94
CA PHE A 104 0.40 11.04 -27.28
C PHE A 104 1.41 12.19 -27.38
N PHE A 105 2.63 11.95 -26.89
CA PHE A 105 3.77 12.79 -27.25
C PHE A 105 4.13 12.37 -28.68
N GLY A 106 3.58 13.12 -29.63
CA GLY A 106 4.02 13.11 -31.02
C GLY A 106 5.48 13.53 -31.05
N THR A 107 6.30 12.65 -31.61
CA THR A 107 7.71 12.86 -31.92
C THR A 107 7.88 13.94 -32.99
N ASP A 108 8.92 14.76 -32.82
CA ASP A 108 9.53 15.60 -33.85
C ASP A 108 9.60 14.92 -35.21
N LEU A 109 8.71 15.32 -36.12
CA LEU A 109 8.96 15.43 -37.55
C LEU A 109 8.18 16.66 -38.00
N GLY A 110 8.89 17.69 -38.45
CA GLY A 110 8.38 19.03 -38.75
C GLY A 110 7.27 19.05 -39.80
N ILE A 111 6.04 18.83 -39.36
CA ILE A 111 4.81 19.02 -40.13
C ILE A 111 3.94 19.95 -39.29
N ALA A 112 3.58 21.10 -39.86
CA ALA A 112 2.71 22.09 -39.23
C ALA A 112 1.39 21.44 -38.76
N PRO A 113 0.78 21.92 -37.65
CA PRO A 113 -0.49 21.38 -37.19
C PRO A 113 -1.57 21.59 -38.26
N PHE A 114 -2.20 20.50 -38.68
CA PHE A 114 -3.36 20.48 -39.56
C PHE A 114 -4.51 21.24 -38.87
N THR A 115 -4.76 22.48 -39.30
CA THR A 115 -5.89 23.29 -38.86
C THR A 115 -7.16 22.84 -39.57
N ARG A 116 -8.27 22.81 -38.83
CA ARG A 116 -9.56 22.26 -39.25
C ARG A 116 -10.36 23.20 -40.17
N GLU A 117 -9.66 23.91 -41.06
CA GLU A 117 -10.23 24.91 -41.99
C GLU A 117 -9.83 24.66 -43.46
N ASP A 118 -9.12 23.57 -43.78
CA ASP A 118 -8.76 23.18 -45.16
C ASP A 118 -9.76 22.19 -45.80
N GLU A 119 -11.06 22.32 -45.52
CA GLU A 119 -12.11 21.78 -46.40
C GLU A 119 -12.67 22.95 -47.21
N MET A 120 -11.85 23.43 -48.15
CA MET A 120 -12.30 24.30 -49.22
C MET A 120 -12.99 23.44 -50.28
N THR A 121 -14.29 23.69 -50.44
CA THR A 121 -14.96 23.86 -51.74
C THR A 121 -14.01 23.80 -52.95
N ASP A 122 -14.24 22.89 -53.89
CA ASP A 122 -15.07 23.15 -55.07
C ASP A 122 -14.98 22.03 -56.13
N HIS A 123 -16.05 21.96 -56.94
CA HIS A 123 -16.20 21.36 -58.28
C HIS A 123 -16.29 19.82 -58.35
N ASP A 124 -17.33 19.21 -58.94
CA ASP A 124 -18.23 19.58 -60.05
C ASP A 124 -19.73 19.34 -59.77
#